data_AF-A0A7X0NYE6-F1
#
_entry.id   AF-A0A7X0NYE6-F1
#
_cell.length_a   1.000
_cell.length_b   1.000
_cell.length_c   1.000
_cell.angle_alpha   90.00
_cell.angle_beta   90.00
_cell.angle_gamma   90.00
#
_symmetry.space_group_name_H-M   'P 1'
#
loop_
_entity.id
_entity.type
_entity.pdbx_description
1 polymer ?
#
loop_
_entity_poly.entity_id
_entity_poly.type
_entity_poly.pdbx_seq_one_letter_code
_entity_poly.pdbx_strand_id
1 'polypeptide(L)'
;MFGADHPEAWVPERARLQLDLRGGEIRTIVWATGFRPDYGWLQVPVVDEKGRLRHDGGVVDGPGLYVLGLPLLWRRRSTFIHGIESDAREVIDHLAGYLAVRR
;
A
#
# COMPACT_ATOMS: atom_id res chain seq x y z
N MET A 1 -3.90 6.11 -35.48
CA MET A 1 -5.25 5.59 -35.74
C MET A 1 -5.70 4.77 -34.53
N PHE A 2 -6.23 5.45 -33.51
CA PHE A 2 -7.04 4.87 -32.42
C PHE A 2 -7.93 6.01 -31.92
N GLY A 3 -9.01 6.29 -32.67
CA GLY A 3 -10.13 7.06 -32.13
C GLY A 3 -10.94 6.09 -31.30
N ALA A 4 -10.66 6.02 -29.99
CA ALA A 4 -11.56 5.33 -29.09
C ALA A 4 -12.77 6.25 -28.90
N ASP A 5 -13.96 5.75 -29.26
CA ASP A 5 -15.23 6.31 -28.81
C ASP A 5 -15.25 6.18 -27.29
N HIS A 6 -14.70 7.18 -26.61
CA HIS A 6 -14.91 7.33 -25.18
C HIS A 6 -16.37 7.72 -25.01
N PRO A 7 -17.19 6.93 -24.28
CA PRO A 7 -18.53 7.39 -23.96
C PRO A 7 -18.40 8.74 -23.27
N GLU A 8 -19.19 9.72 -23.71
CA GLU A 8 -19.21 11.03 -23.07
C GLU A 8 -19.40 10.81 -21.58
N ALA A 9 -18.46 11.32 -20.79
CA ALA A 9 -18.55 11.22 -19.35
C ALA A 9 -19.87 11.88 -18.93
N TRP A 10 -20.72 11.14 -18.23
CA TRP A 10 -21.95 11.72 -17.69
C TRP A 10 -21.58 12.83 -16.70
N VAL A 11 -21.92 14.07 -17.06
CA VAL A 11 -21.78 15.23 -16.20
C VAL A 11 -23.17 15.79 -15.96
N PRO A 12 -23.64 15.88 -14.70
CA PRO A 12 -24.94 16.49 -14.42
C PRO A 12 -24.88 17.98 -14.75
N GLU A 13 -25.97 18.52 -15.30
CA GLU A 13 -26.09 19.95 -15.66
C GLU A 13 -25.85 20.89 -14.47
N ARG A 14 -26.11 20.40 -13.23
CA ARG A 14 -25.85 21.12 -11.98
C ARG A 14 -25.28 20.20 -10.91
N ALA A 15 -24.27 20.68 -10.19
CA ALA A 15 -23.73 20.00 -9.01
C ALA A 15 -24.70 20.11 -7.82
N ARG A 16 -24.93 19.01 -7.10
CA ARG A 16 -25.65 19.03 -5.81
C ARG A 16 -24.67 19.51 -4.74
N LEU A 17 -24.94 20.70 -4.16
CA LEU A 17 -24.07 21.31 -3.13
C LEU A 17 -24.52 21.00 -1.69
N GLN A 18 -25.70 20.40 -1.52
CA GLN A 18 -26.29 20.08 -0.22
C GLN A 18 -26.89 18.67 -0.24
N LEU A 19 -26.82 18.01 0.91
CA LEU A 19 -27.39 16.67 1.14
C LEU A 19 -27.92 16.61 2.58
N ASP A 20 -29.18 16.25 2.74
CA ASP A 20 -29.73 15.93 4.06
C ASP A 20 -29.33 14.49 4.44
N LEU A 21 -28.51 14.38 5.49
CA LEU A 21 -28.04 13.10 6.00
C LEU A 21 -29.08 12.37 6.87
N ARG A 22 -30.16 13.06 7.28
CA ARG A 22 -31.21 12.51 8.16
C ARG A 22 -32.44 12.02 7.42
N GLY A 23 -32.63 12.45 6.17
CA GLY A 23 -33.84 12.16 5.38
C GLY A 23 -33.99 10.72 4.89
N GLY A 24 -33.06 9.81 5.16
CA GLY A 24 -33.16 8.40 4.76
C GLY A 24 -32.94 8.11 3.26
N GLU A 25 -32.56 9.12 2.48
CA GLU A 25 -32.34 9.00 1.02
C GLU A 25 -31.05 8.23 0.65
N ILE A 26 -30.13 8.04 1.60
CA ILE A 26 -28.89 7.29 1.38
C ILE A 26 -29.18 5.79 1.48
N ARG A 27 -29.26 5.12 0.32
CA ARG A 27 -29.58 3.68 0.24
C ARG A 27 -28.35 2.77 0.23
N THR A 28 -27.20 3.31 -0.12
CA THR A 28 -25.96 2.54 -0.30
C THR A 28 -24.78 3.31 0.28
N ILE A 29 -23.92 2.60 1.01
CA ILE A 29 -22.65 3.13 1.52
C ILE A 29 -21.52 2.33 0.87
N VAL A 30 -20.60 3.03 0.20
CA VAL A 30 -19.37 2.43 -0.34
C VAL A 30 -18.21 2.78 0.57
N TRP A 31 -17.61 1.78 1.19
CA TRP A 31 -16.43 1.95 2.04
C TRP A 31 -15.16 1.94 1.21
N ALA A 32 -14.77 3.12 0.72
CA ALA A 32 -13.49 3.34 0.02
C ALA A 32 -12.38 3.82 0.99
N THR A 33 -12.34 3.27 2.21
CA THR A 33 -11.47 3.73 3.31
C THR A 33 -10.11 3.02 3.37
N GLY A 34 -9.76 2.28 2.32
CA GLY A 34 -8.48 1.57 2.17
C GLY A 34 -8.49 0.16 2.71
N PHE A 35 -7.29 -0.40 2.89
CA PHE A 35 -7.05 -1.77 3.36
C PHE A 35 -5.92 -1.78 4.40
N ARG A 36 -5.75 -2.90 5.09
CA ARG A 36 -4.62 -3.15 5.99
C ARG A 36 -3.94 -4.47 5.60
N PRO A 37 -2.61 -4.60 5.76
CA PRO A 37 -1.94 -5.88 5.61
C PRO A 37 -2.50 -6.89 6.62
N ASP A 38 -2.62 -8.14 6.19
CA ASP A 38 -2.89 -9.27 7.09
C ASP A 38 -1.60 -10.08 7.26
N TYR A 39 -1.06 -10.05 8.48
CA TYR A 39 0.13 -10.79 8.86
C TYR A 39 -0.19 -12.04 9.69
N GLY A 40 -1.45 -12.51 9.75
CA GLY A 40 -1.83 -13.70 10.52
C GLY A 40 -1.11 -14.98 10.09
N TRP A 41 -0.56 -15.01 8.87
CA TRP A 41 0.28 -16.10 8.37
C TRP A 41 1.72 -16.06 8.92
N LEU A 42 2.18 -14.92 9.44
CA LEU A 42 3.55 -14.72 9.89
C LEU A 42 3.70 -15.12 11.37
N GLN A 43 4.15 -16.36 11.59
CA GLN A 43 4.31 -16.94 12.94
C GLN A 43 5.66 -16.55 13.58
N VAL A 44 6.02 -15.26 13.54
CA VAL A 44 7.24 -14.71 14.17
C VAL A 44 6.95 -13.36 14.84
N PRO A 45 7.64 -13.00 15.95
CA PRO A 45 7.27 -11.85 16.79
C PRO A 45 7.79 -10.51 16.22
N VAL A 46 7.44 -10.18 14.97
CA VAL A 46 7.95 -9.02 14.23
C VAL A 46 6.90 -7.94 13.94
N VAL A 47 5.66 -8.17 14.37
CA VAL A 47 4.53 -7.25 14.25
C VAL A 47 4.36 -6.49 15.57
N ASP A 48 4.10 -5.19 15.51
CA ASP A 48 3.81 -4.35 16.68
C ASP A 48 2.34 -4.43 17.13
N GLU A 49 2.02 -3.81 18.27
CA GLU A 49 0.65 -3.75 18.82
C GLU A 49 -0.35 -3.04 17.88
N LYS A 50 0.13 -2.30 16.88
CA LYS A 50 -0.67 -1.60 15.87
C LYS A 50 -0.85 -2.43 14.59
N GLY A 51 -0.36 -3.67 14.57
CA GLY A 51 -0.46 -4.57 13.42
C GLY A 51 0.52 -4.23 12.29
N ARG A 52 1.61 -3.52 12.57
CA ARG A 52 2.62 -3.12 11.58
C ARG A 52 3.88 -3.98 11.73
N LEU A 53 4.51 -4.34 10.62
CA LEU A 53 5.84 -4.92 10.66
C LEU A 53 6.83 -3.88 11.21
N ARG A 54 7.62 -4.27 12.21
CA ARG A 54 8.76 -3.48 12.67
C ARG A 54 9.88 -3.64 11.65
N HIS A 55 10.23 -2.57 10.95
CA HIS A 55 11.30 -2.57 9.96
C HIS A 55 11.99 -1.21 9.88
N ASP A 56 13.21 -1.20 9.36
CA ASP A 56 13.90 0.01 8.91
C ASP A 56 14.22 -0.15 7.42
N GLY A 57 13.66 0.71 6.57
CA GLY A 57 13.88 0.64 5.12
C GLY A 57 13.52 -0.69 4.44
N GLY A 58 12.71 -1.54 5.07
CA GLY A 58 12.37 -2.88 4.57
C GLY A 58 13.17 -4.03 5.18
N VAL A 59 14.17 -3.74 6.03
CA VAL A 59 14.85 -4.73 6.86
C VAL A 59 14.01 -4.94 8.12
N VAL A 60 13.44 -6.13 8.29
CA VAL A 60 12.55 -6.42 9.43
C VAL A 60 13.39 -6.71 10.67
N ASP A 61 12.84 -6.39 11.85
CA ASP A 61 13.39 -6.75 13.17
C ASP A 61 13.25 -8.26 13.45
N GLY A 62 13.88 -9.06 12.59
CA GLY A 62 13.88 -10.52 12.54
C GLY A 62 14.97 -11.00 11.58
N PRO A 63 15.91 -11.88 11.99
CA PRO A 63 17.05 -12.25 11.16
C PRO A 63 16.63 -12.85 9.81
N GLY A 64 17.10 -12.23 8.72
CA GLY A 64 16.85 -12.72 7.35
C GLY A 64 15.44 -12.44 6.83
N LEU A 65 14.64 -11.63 7.52
CA LEU A 65 13.30 -11.24 7.07
C LEU A 65 13.32 -9.82 6.48
N TYR A 66 12.67 -9.67 5.32
CA TYR A 66 12.62 -8.43 4.58
C TYR A 66 11.21 -8.19 4.06
N VAL A 67 10.86 -6.92 3.85
CA VAL A 67 9.56 -6.51 3.33
C VAL A 67 9.71 -5.45 2.24
N LEU A 68 8.87 -5.54 1.21
CA LEU A 68 8.77 -4.60 0.12
C LEU A 68 7.31 -4.18 -0.09
N GLY A 69 7.10 -3.02 -0.71
CA GLY A 69 5.77 -2.55 -1.08
C GLY A 69 4.96 -1.89 0.04
N LEU A 70 5.53 -1.73 1.25
CA LEU A 70 4.88 -0.97 2.31
C LEU A 70 4.97 0.55 2.06
N PRO A 71 4.03 1.34 2.60
CA PRO A 71 4.16 2.79 2.61
C PRO A 71 5.43 3.22 3.34
N LEU A 72 6.14 4.19 2.74
CA LEU A 72 7.28 4.86 3.36
C LEU A 72 8.37 3.89 3.85
N LEU A 73 8.82 2.99 2.97
CA LEU A 73 10.08 2.27 3.20
C LEU A 73 11.23 3.28 3.15
N TRP A 74 11.75 3.55 1.95
CA TRP A 74 12.70 4.65 1.71
C TRP A 74 12.03 5.85 1.04
N ARG A 75 10.92 5.63 0.33
CA ARG A 75 10.35 6.63 -0.58
C ARG A 75 8.83 6.68 -0.45
N ARG A 76 8.23 7.82 -0.79
CA ARG A 76 6.75 7.93 -0.86
C ARG A 76 6.14 7.03 -1.94
N ARG A 77 6.94 6.66 -2.94
CA ARG A 77 6.50 5.83 -4.07
C ARG A 77 6.67 4.32 -3.82
N SER A 78 7.07 3.90 -2.62
CA SER A 78 7.32 2.49 -2.26
C SER A 78 6.13 1.56 -2.53
N THR A 79 4.90 2.08 -2.49
CA THR A 79 3.67 1.31 -2.69
C THR A 79 3.25 1.21 -4.16
N PHE A 80 3.92 1.90 -5.07
CA PHE A 80 3.55 1.94 -6.48
C PHE A 80 4.40 0.95 -7.27
N ILE A 81 3.78 0.26 -8.23
CA ILE A 81 4.45 -0.70 -9.11
C ILE A 81 5.70 -0.07 -9.78
N HIS A 82 5.58 1.15 -10.31
CA HIS A 82 6.72 1.86 -10.92
C HIS A 82 7.68 2.46 -9.86
N GLY A 83 7.25 2.60 -8.60
CA GLY A 83 8.03 3.26 -7.55
C GLY A 83 8.92 2.36 -6.73
N ILE A 84 8.65 1.04 -6.75
CA ILE A 84 9.26 0.04 -5.86
C ILE A 84 10.70 -0.34 -6.22
N GLU A 85 11.11 -0.11 -7.47
CA GLU A 85 12.40 -0.56 -8.01
C GLU A 85 13.60 -0.17 -7.14
N SER A 86 13.59 1.03 -6.60
CA SER A 86 14.69 1.50 -5.77
C SER A 86 14.71 0.89 -4.37
N ASP A 87 13.55 0.69 -3.75
CA ASP A 87 13.49 0.01 -2.45
C ASP A 87 13.93 -1.45 -2.60
N ALA A 88 13.57 -2.09 -3.72
CA ALA A 88 14.02 -3.44 -4.03
C ALA A 88 15.55 -3.52 -4.11
N ARG A 89 16.23 -2.53 -4.72
CA ARG A 89 17.71 -2.48 -4.73
C ARG A 89 18.28 -2.40 -3.32
N GLU A 90 17.82 -1.44 -2.51
CA GLU A 90 18.33 -1.26 -1.13
C GLU A 90 18.17 -2.54 -0.29
N VAL A 91 17.00 -3.20 -0.39
CA VAL A 91 16.75 -4.47 0.31
C VAL A 91 17.64 -5.61 -0.21
N ILE A 92 17.84 -5.71 -1.53
CA ILE A 92 18.70 -6.74 -2.13
C ILE A 92 20.16 -6.53 -1.74
N ASP A 93 20.65 -5.30 -1.75
CA ASP A 93 22.03 -4.98 -1.35
C ASP A 93 22.28 -5.38 0.11
N HIS A 94 21.33 -5.07 1.00
CA HIS A 94 21.40 -5.50 2.40
C HIS A 94 21.35 -7.04 2.53
N LEU A 95 20.44 -7.70 1.81
CA LEU A 95 20.32 -9.16 1.81
C LEU A 95 21.61 -9.84 1.32
N ALA A 96 22.22 -9.34 0.26
CA ALA A 96 23.47 -9.88 -0.27
C ALA A 96 24.61 -9.79 0.76
N GLY A 97 24.74 -8.64 1.45
CA GLY A 97 25.69 -8.47 2.54
C GLY A 97 25.44 -9.43 3.70
N TYR A 98 24.17 -9.59 4.11
CA TYR A 98 23.78 -10.52 5.18
C TYR A 98 24.15 -11.98 4.86
N LEU A 99 23.92 -12.42 3.62
CA LEU A 99 24.24 -13.78 3.18
C LEU A 99 25.76 -14.02 3.05
N ALA A 100 26.52 -13.00 2.64
CA ALA A 100 27.98 -13.11 2.50
C ALA A 100 28.69 -13.37 3.83
N VAL A 101 28.22 -12.75 4.93
CA VAL A 101 28.80 -12.92 6.28
C VAL A 101 28.42 -14.27 6.92
N ARG A 102 27.37 -14.91 6.41
CA ARG A 102 26.85 -16.20 6.92
C ARG A 102 27.35 -17.42 6.15
N ARG A 103 28.23 -17.23 5.17
CA ARG A 103 28.87 -18.29 4.40
C ARG A 103 30.23 -18.62 4.98
#